data_AF-A0ABD0VCT7-F1
#
_entry.id   AF-A0ABD0VCT7-F1
#
_cell.length_a   1.000
_cell.length_b   1.000
_cell.length_c   1.000
_cell.angle_alpha   90.00
_cell.angle_beta   90.00
_cell.angle_gamma   90.00
#
_symmetry.space_group_name_H-M   'P 1'
#
loop_
_entity.id
_entity.type
_entity.pdbx_description
1 polymer ?
#
loop_
_entity_poly.entity_id
_entity_poly.type
_entity_poly.pdbx_seq_one_letter_code
_entity_poly.pdbx_strand_id
1 'polypeptide(L)'
;MSHYMLAADGFDDRSVFLPRQIHFYLKSDALLCNTVEEIEPAGVHLLRRITGLRVFTVGIGREAGIEVDPCIEWLKSHRPASVLYISFGSQNTIEASQMMALAEGQEASRVAFISVVRPPLGFDMNGEFEAERWLPDGFEARMAEKRRGLIGGVQMGTADWDIVA
;
A
#
# COMPACT_ATOMS: atom_id res chain seq x y z
N MET A 1 -16.35 18.33 -12.51
CA MET A 1 -15.64 17.85 -11.30
C MET A 1 -15.63 16.34 -11.36
N SER A 2 -14.47 15.68 -11.22
CA SER A 2 -14.42 14.21 -11.26
C SER A 2 -15.22 13.65 -10.09
N HIS A 3 -15.85 12.49 -10.29
CA HIS A 3 -16.63 11.78 -9.28
C HIS A 3 -15.82 11.33 -8.06
N TYR A 4 -14.50 11.55 -8.04
CA TYR A 4 -13.61 11.28 -6.90
C TYR A 4 -13.36 12.51 -6.01
N MET A 5 -13.78 13.71 -6.41
CA MET A 5 -13.80 14.85 -5.48
C MET A 5 -15.01 14.70 -4.58
N LEU A 6 -14.81 14.15 -3.38
CA LEU A 6 -15.77 14.32 -2.29
C LEU A 6 -15.99 15.82 -2.12
N ALA A 7 -17.24 16.26 -2.22
CA ALA A 7 -17.59 17.62 -1.87
C ALA A 7 -17.28 17.77 -0.37
N ALA A 8 -16.19 18.44 -0.03
CA ALA A 8 -15.90 18.85 1.34
C ALA A 8 -16.80 20.04 1.69
N ASP A 9 -18.12 19.78 1.67
CA ASP A 9 -19.17 20.76 1.95
C ASP A 9 -19.34 21.01 3.46
N GLY A 10 -18.60 20.28 4.29
CA GLY A 10 -18.62 20.36 5.73
C GLY A 10 -19.71 19.49 6.39
N PHE A 11 -20.55 18.83 5.60
CA PHE A 11 -21.66 18.01 6.09
C PHE A 11 -21.45 16.51 5.89
N ASP A 12 -20.42 16.10 5.13
CA ASP A 12 -20.05 14.69 5.05
C ASP A 12 -19.62 14.14 6.42
N ASP A 13 -19.79 12.83 6.60
CA ASP A 13 -19.56 12.15 7.89
C ASP A 13 -18.15 12.42 8.44
N ARG A 14 -17.12 12.54 7.58
CA ARG A 14 -15.75 12.83 8.04
C ARG A 14 -15.63 14.27 8.50
N SER A 15 -16.21 15.22 7.78
CA SER A 15 -16.22 16.64 8.16
C SER A 15 -16.96 16.90 9.47
N VAL A 16 -18.00 16.11 9.81
CA VAL A 16 -18.69 16.20 11.10
C VAL A 16 -17.92 15.49 12.22
N PHE A 17 -17.33 14.34 11.92
CA PHE A 17 -16.63 13.50 12.89
C PHE A 17 -15.27 14.08 13.31
N LEU A 18 -14.47 14.54 12.35
CA LEU A 18 -13.07 14.89 12.57
C LEU A 18 -12.87 16.09 13.51
N PRO A 19 -13.64 17.20 13.43
CA PRO A 19 -13.52 18.31 14.37
C PRO A 19 -13.82 17.90 15.82
N ARG A 20 -14.79 17.00 16.02
CA ARG A 20 -15.12 16.45 17.35
C ARG A 20 -13.96 15.64 17.89
N GLN A 21 -13.35 14.78 17.07
CA GLN A 21 -12.18 14.01 17.48
C GLN A 21 -10.97 14.90 17.80
N ILE A 22 -10.70 15.91 16.96
CA ILE A 22 -9.61 16.88 17.20
C ILE A 22 -9.79 17.57 18.56
N HIS A 23 -11.01 17.99 18.90
CA HIS A 23 -11.30 18.58 20.22
C HIS A 23 -10.93 17.65 21.38
N PHE A 24 -11.15 16.35 21.25
CA PHE A 24 -10.75 15.38 22.27
C PHE A 24 -9.24 15.10 22.25
N TYR A 25 -8.59 15.04 21.08
CA TYR A 25 -7.14 14.87 20.97
C TYR A 25 -6.38 16.03 21.61
N LEU A 26 -6.91 17.26 21.50
CA LEU A 26 -6.31 18.45 22.13
C LEU A 26 -6.40 18.44 23.66
N LYS A 27 -7.17 17.52 24.26
CA LYS A 27 -7.24 17.31 25.71
C LYS A 27 -6.27 16.24 26.22
N SER A 28 -5.52 15.58 25.34
CA SER A 28 -4.50 14.61 25.73
C SER A 28 -3.27 15.29 26.34
N ASP A 29 -2.53 14.58 27.20
CA ASP A 29 -1.30 15.11 27.81
C ASP A 29 -0.10 15.20 26.83
N ALA A 30 -0.17 14.40 25.76
CA ALA A 30 0.82 14.32 24.71
C ALA A 30 0.25 13.63 23.46
N LEU A 31 0.93 13.80 22.33
CA LEU A 31 0.68 13.09 21.08
C LEU A 31 1.85 12.17 20.76
N LEU A 32 1.55 10.93 20.39
CA LEU A 32 2.52 9.99 19.82
C LEU A 32 2.35 9.99 18.30
N CYS A 33 3.40 10.37 17.58
CA CYS A 33 3.40 10.42 16.12
C CYS A 33 4.34 9.35 15.58
N ASN A 34 3.81 8.48 14.72
CA ASN A 34 4.59 7.46 14.01
C ASN A 34 5.39 8.09 12.86
N THR A 35 6.37 8.89 13.23
CA THR A 35 7.33 9.58 12.35
C THR A 35 8.63 9.76 13.13
N VAL A 36 9.67 10.27 12.47
CA VAL A 36 10.89 10.76 13.12
C VAL A 36 11.10 12.22 12.73
N GLU A 37 11.69 13.00 13.64
CA GLU A 37 11.76 14.46 13.50
C GLU A 37 12.58 14.90 12.28
N GLU A 38 13.56 14.10 11.88
CA GLU A 38 14.42 14.33 10.72
C GLU A 38 13.66 14.25 9.39
N ILE A 39 12.58 13.45 9.31
CA ILE A 39 11.78 13.30 8.09
C ILE A 39 10.78 14.46 7.95
N GLU A 40 10.16 14.89 9.05
CA GLU A 40 9.08 15.87 9.02
C GLU A 40 9.29 17.06 9.99
N PRO A 41 10.44 17.76 9.96
CA PRO A 41 10.79 18.74 10.98
C PRO A 41 9.78 19.89 11.05
N ALA A 42 9.35 20.41 9.90
CA ALA A 42 8.35 21.47 9.83
C ALA A 42 6.96 21.00 10.28
N GLY A 43 6.57 19.77 9.92
CA GLY A 43 5.28 19.19 10.29
C GLY A 43 5.16 18.98 11.80
N VAL A 44 6.19 18.40 12.41
CA VAL A 44 6.26 18.18 13.86
C VAL A 44 6.30 19.51 14.61
N HIS A 45 7.09 20.49 14.15
CA HIS A 45 7.13 21.81 14.76
C HIS A 45 5.77 22.52 14.70
N LEU A 46 5.12 22.49 13.53
CA LEU A 46 3.78 23.05 13.36
C LEU A 46 2.78 22.35 14.28
N LEU A 47 2.81 21.01 14.35
CA LEU A 47 1.90 20.24 15.20
C LEU A 47 2.05 20.62 16.68
N ARG A 48 3.28 20.74 17.19
CA ARG A 48 3.54 21.23 18.56
C ARG A 48 2.98 22.64 18.77
N ARG A 49 3.16 23.54 17.80
CA ARG A 49 2.69 24.92 17.88
C ARG A 49 1.16 25.04 17.88
N ILE A 50 0.48 24.32 16.99
CA ILE A 50 -0.99 24.41 16.85
C ILE A 50 -1.72 23.69 17.98
N THR A 51 -1.15 22.60 18.50
CA THR A 51 -1.79 21.82 19.56
C THR A 51 -1.42 22.32 20.97
N GLY A 52 -0.23 22.93 21.13
CA GLY A 52 0.34 23.24 22.43
C GLY A 52 0.77 22.01 23.24
N LEU A 53 0.66 20.81 22.66
CA LEU A 53 0.96 19.54 23.32
C LEU A 53 2.41 19.12 23.13
N ARG A 54 2.89 18.26 24.04
CA ARG A 54 4.13 17.52 23.83
C ARG A 54 3.90 16.50 22.71
N VAL A 55 4.74 16.55 21.67
CA VAL A 55 4.68 15.61 20.54
C VAL A 55 5.93 14.73 20.56
N PHE A 56 5.73 13.42 20.75
CA PHE A 56 6.76 12.41 20.72
C PHE A 56 6.75 11.71 19.35
N THR A 57 7.85 11.86 18.62
CA THR A 57 8.09 11.14 17.35
C THR A 57 8.70 9.79 17.70
N VAL A 58 7.90 8.72 17.61
CA VAL A 58 8.29 7.39 18.12
C VAL A 58 8.91 6.48 17.05
N GLY A 59 8.96 6.93 15.80
CA GLY A 59 9.51 6.20 14.68
C GLY A 59 8.73 4.92 14.33
N ILE A 60 9.09 4.35 13.18
CA ILE A 60 8.51 3.12 12.65
C ILE A 60 9.45 1.97 13.00
N GLY A 61 9.18 1.28 14.11
CA GLY A 61 9.83 0.03 14.48
C GLY A 61 8.84 -1.11 14.32
N ARG A 62 8.79 -1.74 13.14
CA ARG A 62 8.07 -3.00 12.99
C ARG A 62 9.11 -4.10 13.00
N GLU A 63 9.08 -4.97 14.02
CA GLU A 63 9.83 -6.21 13.95
C GLU A 63 9.33 -6.99 12.75
N ALA A 64 10.23 -7.27 11.81
CA ALA A 64 9.91 -8.16 10.71
C ALA A 64 9.88 -9.58 11.28
N GLY A 65 8.69 -10.14 11.47
CA GLY A 65 8.51 -11.57 11.60
C GLY A 65 8.83 -12.20 10.25
N ILE A 66 10.12 -12.41 9.96
CA ILE A 66 10.57 -13.04 8.73
C ILE A 66 10.50 -14.54 8.96
N GLU A 67 9.34 -15.14 8.72
CA GLU A 67 9.33 -16.54 8.30
C GLU A 67 10.02 -16.63 6.94
N VAL A 68 10.71 -17.75 6.69
CA VAL A 68 11.41 -17.99 5.42
C VAL A 68 10.37 -18.21 4.34
N ASP A 69 9.89 -17.10 3.81
CA ASP A 69 8.90 -16.99 2.76
C ASP A 69 9.61 -17.23 1.40
N PRO A 70 9.06 -18.05 0.49
CA PRO A 70 9.58 -18.21 -0.87
C PRO A 70 9.83 -16.88 -1.61
N CYS A 71 9.14 -15.80 -1.25
CA CYS A 71 9.41 -14.44 -1.71
C CYS A 71 10.84 -13.97 -1.37
N ILE A 72 11.35 -14.30 -0.18
CA ILE A 72 12.71 -13.97 0.26
C ILE A 72 13.75 -14.74 -0.55
N GLU A 73 13.51 -16.02 -0.85
CA GLU A 73 14.43 -16.80 -1.69
C GLU A 73 14.45 -16.30 -3.14
N TRP A 74 13.30 -15.90 -3.68
CA TRP A 74 13.23 -15.25 -4.98
C TRP A 74 14.00 -13.93 -5.00
N LEU A 75 13.87 -13.10 -3.97
CA LEU A 75 14.64 -11.85 -3.80
C LEU A 75 16.15 -12.11 -3.74
N LYS A 76 16.59 -13.15 -3.03
CA LYS A 76 18.01 -13.55 -2.97
C LYS A 76 18.59 -13.93 -4.32
N SER A 77 17.76 -14.35 -5.28
CA SER A 77 18.22 -14.66 -6.64
C SER A 77 18.44 -13.43 -7.53
N HIS A 78 18.12 -12.22 -7.04
CA HIS A 78 18.28 -10.96 -7.77
C HIS A 78 19.44 -10.11 -7.22
N ARG A 79 19.90 -9.14 -8.03
CA ARG A 79 20.93 -8.20 -7.59
C ARG A 79 20.37 -7.24 -6.52
N PRO A 80 21.21 -6.74 -5.61
CA PRO A 80 20.80 -5.70 -4.67
C PRO A 80 20.19 -4.48 -5.41
N ALA A 81 19.10 -3.93 -4.85
CA ALA A 81 18.41 -2.77 -5.39
C ALA A 81 17.94 -2.91 -6.86
N SER A 82 17.65 -4.12 -7.33
CA SER A 82 17.21 -4.38 -8.71
C SER A 82 15.76 -4.86 -8.86
N VAL A 83 15.00 -4.92 -7.76
CA VAL A 83 13.60 -5.38 -7.74
C VAL A 83 12.70 -4.23 -7.30
N LEU A 84 11.63 -3.99 -8.05
CA LEU A 84 10.60 -3.01 -7.72
C LEU A 84 9.49 -3.66 -6.87
N TYR A 85 9.21 -3.10 -5.70
CA TYR A 85 8.04 -3.48 -4.89
C TYR A 85 6.86 -2.57 -5.20
N ILE A 86 5.69 -3.15 -5.49
CA ILE A 86 4.47 -2.43 -5.84
C ILE A 86 3.33 -2.90 -4.92
N SER A 87 2.76 -1.96 -4.18
CA SER A 87 1.60 -2.19 -3.33
C SER A 87 0.82 -0.89 -3.14
N PHE A 88 -0.51 -0.98 -3.16
CA PHE A 88 -1.43 0.14 -2.85
C PHE A 88 -1.93 0.11 -1.39
N GLY A 89 -1.32 -0.72 -0.55
CA GLY A 89 -1.71 -0.92 0.84
C GLY A 89 -2.96 -1.78 1.01
N SER A 90 -3.47 -1.87 2.24
CA SER A 90 -4.59 -2.75 2.56
C SER A 90 -5.98 -2.17 2.29
N GLN A 91 -6.06 -0.85 2.02
CA GLN A 91 -7.33 -0.12 1.96
C GLN A 91 -7.64 0.46 0.58
N ASN A 92 -6.68 0.44 -0.35
CA ASN A 92 -6.86 1.02 -1.67
C ASN A 92 -6.71 -0.05 -2.75
N THR A 93 -7.42 0.15 -3.85
CA THR A 93 -7.29 -0.61 -5.09
C THR A 93 -7.50 0.33 -6.27
N ILE A 94 -7.12 -0.12 -7.46
CA ILE A 94 -7.18 0.66 -8.71
C ILE A 94 -8.27 0.08 -9.63
N GLU A 95 -8.61 0.79 -10.70
CA GLU A 95 -9.53 0.26 -11.69
C GLU A 95 -8.91 -0.91 -12.47
N ALA A 96 -9.74 -1.82 -12.98
CA ALA A 96 -9.25 -2.97 -13.76
C ALA A 96 -8.44 -2.54 -14.99
N SER A 97 -8.86 -1.46 -15.66
CA SER A 97 -8.13 -0.85 -16.78
C SER A 97 -6.75 -0.35 -16.37
N GLN A 98 -6.63 0.24 -15.18
CA GLN A 98 -5.35 0.72 -14.64
C GLN A 98 -4.45 -0.44 -14.23
N MET A 99 -5.02 -1.53 -13.71
CA MET A 99 -4.28 -2.75 -13.38
C MET A 99 -3.70 -3.41 -14.64
N MET A 100 -4.50 -3.51 -15.70
CA MET A 100 -4.06 -4.00 -17.02
C MET A 100 -2.88 -3.17 -17.55
N ALA A 101 -3.03 -1.84 -17.57
CA ALA A 101 -1.98 -0.94 -18.03
C ALA A 101 -0.72 -1.01 -17.16
N LEU A 102 -0.87 -1.18 -15.84
CA LEU A 102 0.25 -1.37 -14.93
C LEU A 102 1.03 -2.65 -15.25
N ALA A 103 0.34 -3.76 -15.49
CA ALA A 103 0.94 -5.04 -15.85
C ALA A 103 1.68 -4.97 -17.20
N GLU A 104 1.08 -4.34 -18.22
CA GLU A 104 1.76 -4.08 -19.49
C GLU A 104 3.05 -3.26 -19.30
N GLY A 105 2.98 -2.20 -18.46
CA GLY A 105 4.14 -1.38 -18.11
C GLY A 105 5.24 -2.17 -17.38
N GLN A 106 4.86 -3.04 -16.44
CA GLN A 106 5.77 -3.95 -15.75
C GLN A 106 6.51 -4.86 -16.73
N GLU A 107 5.79 -5.51 -17.65
CA GLU A 107 6.39 -6.38 -18.66
C GLU A 107 7.36 -5.60 -19.56
N ALA A 108 6.92 -4.45 -20.07
CA ALA A 108 7.68 -3.59 -20.97
C ALA A 108 8.95 -3.01 -20.33
N SER A 109 8.91 -2.68 -19.04
CA SER A 109 10.03 -2.05 -18.30
C SER A 109 11.29 -2.90 -18.23
N ARG A 110 11.17 -4.22 -18.39
CA ARG A 110 12.27 -5.18 -18.19
C ARG A 110 12.82 -5.26 -16.76
N VAL A 111 12.22 -4.55 -15.81
CA VAL A 111 12.59 -4.56 -14.39
C VAL A 111 11.93 -5.78 -13.71
N ALA A 112 12.64 -6.40 -12.77
CA ALA A 112 12.08 -7.45 -11.93
C ALA A 112 11.19 -6.81 -10.85
N PHE A 113 10.06 -7.42 -10.51
CA PHE A 113 9.11 -6.82 -9.57
C PHE A 113 8.44 -7.83 -8.63
N ILE A 114 7.95 -7.31 -7.51
CA ILE A 114 6.99 -7.96 -6.62
C ILE A 114 5.75 -7.08 -6.60
N SER A 115 4.61 -7.62 -7.05
CA SER A 115 3.35 -6.89 -7.13
C SER A 115 2.33 -7.52 -6.19
N VAL A 116 1.87 -6.73 -5.23
CA VAL A 116 0.81 -7.11 -4.30
C VAL A 116 -0.50 -6.55 -4.84
N VAL A 117 -1.35 -7.46 -5.34
CA VAL A 117 -2.56 -7.12 -6.08
C VAL A 117 -3.81 -7.49 -5.27
N ARG A 118 -4.85 -6.70 -5.47
CA ARG A 118 -6.18 -6.88 -4.87
C ARG A 118 -7.23 -6.79 -5.96
N PRO A 119 -8.43 -7.34 -5.75
CA PRO A 119 -9.55 -7.12 -6.67
C PRO A 119 -9.71 -5.62 -7.02
N PRO A 120 -9.86 -5.26 -8.31
CA PRO A 120 -10.01 -3.88 -8.75
C PRO A 120 -11.27 -3.20 -8.19
N LEU A 121 -11.37 -1.89 -8.36
CA LEU A 121 -12.57 -1.13 -7.99
C LEU A 121 -13.81 -1.70 -8.68
N GLY A 122 -14.88 -1.90 -7.90
CA GLY A 122 -16.14 -2.50 -8.36
C GLY A 122 -16.24 -4.01 -8.15
N PHE A 123 -15.17 -4.66 -7.68
CA PHE A 123 -15.16 -6.07 -7.26
C PHE A 123 -15.18 -6.21 -5.74
N ASP A 124 -15.52 -7.41 -5.26
CA ASP A 124 -15.42 -7.72 -3.83
C ASP A 124 -13.95 -7.66 -3.41
N MET A 125 -13.61 -6.71 -2.52
CA MET A 125 -12.25 -6.55 -2.00
C MET A 125 -11.77 -7.75 -1.18
N ASN A 126 -12.68 -8.62 -0.75
CA ASN A 126 -12.38 -9.87 -0.06
C ASN A 126 -12.49 -11.11 -0.98
N GLY A 127 -12.79 -10.89 -2.27
CA GLY A 127 -12.86 -11.95 -3.26
C GLY A 127 -11.49 -12.49 -3.62
N GLU A 128 -11.48 -13.66 -4.28
CA GLU A 128 -10.27 -14.26 -4.81
C GLU A 128 -9.67 -13.41 -5.93
N PHE A 129 -8.35 -13.51 -6.09
CA PHE A 129 -7.66 -12.82 -7.17
C PHE A 129 -7.87 -13.55 -8.50
N GLU A 130 -8.54 -12.90 -9.46
CA GLU A 130 -8.81 -13.45 -10.80
C GLU A 130 -7.80 -12.90 -11.82
N ALA A 131 -6.62 -13.51 -11.91
CA ALA A 131 -5.54 -13.05 -12.78
C ALA A 131 -5.97 -12.90 -14.25
N GLU A 132 -6.70 -13.88 -14.79
CA GLU A 132 -7.18 -13.90 -16.18
C GLU A 132 -8.15 -12.76 -16.50
N ARG A 133 -8.75 -12.17 -15.46
CA ARG A 133 -9.74 -11.11 -15.61
C ARG A 133 -9.10 -9.72 -15.60
N TRP A 134 -7.98 -9.56 -14.91
CA TRP A 134 -7.43 -8.25 -14.57
C TRP A 134 -6.00 -8.02 -15.06
N LEU A 135 -5.32 -9.08 -15.51
CA LEU A 135 -3.97 -9.04 -16.08
C LEU A 135 -4.00 -9.40 -17.56
N PRO A 136 -2.96 -9.03 -18.33
CA PRO A 136 -2.85 -9.44 -19.72
C PRO A 136 -2.80 -10.97 -19.84
N ASP A 137 -3.41 -11.52 -20.89
CA ASP A 137 -3.45 -12.97 -21.14
C ASP A 137 -2.05 -13.59 -21.01
N GLY A 138 -1.91 -14.61 -20.16
CA GLY A 138 -0.66 -15.33 -19.93
C GLY A 138 0.46 -14.53 -19.27
N PHE A 139 0.16 -13.38 -18.67
CA PHE A 139 1.15 -12.51 -18.02
C PHE A 139 1.93 -13.24 -16.92
N GLU A 140 1.24 -13.96 -16.04
CA GLU A 140 1.88 -14.66 -14.92
C GLU A 140 2.89 -15.71 -15.40
N ALA A 141 2.48 -16.55 -16.36
CA ALA A 141 3.35 -17.54 -16.97
C ALA A 141 4.60 -16.90 -17.60
N ARG A 142 4.45 -15.79 -18.33
CA ARG A 142 5.60 -15.07 -18.92
C ARG A 142 6.53 -14.48 -17.86
N MET A 143 5.99 -13.99 -16.75
CA MET A 143 6.81 -13.41 -15.67
C MET A 143 7.54 -14.50 -14.88
N ALA A 144 6.92 -15.66 -14.69
CA ALA A 144 7.52 -16.85 -14.08
C ALA A 144 8.67 -17.40 -14.96
N GLU A 145 8.42 -17.63 -16.24
CA GLU A 145 9.44 -18.15 -17.19
C GLU A 145 10.67 -17.23 -17.25
N LYS A 146 10.46 -15.92 -17.29
CA LYS A 146 11.53 -14.92 -17.32
C LYS A 146 12.17 -14.68 -15.96
N ARG A 147 11.64 -15.28 -14.88
CA ARG A 147 12.00 -15.03 -13.46
C ARG A 147 12.00 -13.54 -13.11
N ARG A 148 10.95 -12.82 -13.51
CA ARG A 148 10.89 -11.36 -13.46
C ARG A 148 9.72 -10.78 -12.67
N GLY A 149 8.75 -11.59 -12.27
CA GLY A 149 7.64 -11.13 -11.44
C GLY A 149 7.27 -12.16 -10.40
N LEU A 150 7.02 -11.68 -9.18
CA LEU A 150 6.15 -12.35 -8.22
C LEU A 150 4.88 -11.54 -8.07
N ILE A 151 3.74 -12.21 -8.13
CA ILE A 151 2.42 -11.61 -8.02
C ILE A 151 1.73 -12.32 -6.85
N GLY A 152 1.29 -11.55 -5.86
CA GLY A 152 0.59 -12.08 -4.69
C GLY A 152 -0.78 -11.45 -4.59
N GLY A 153 -1.83 -12.27 -4.51
CA GLY A 153 -3.16 -11.84 -4.14
C GLY A 153 -3.23 -11.58 -2.64
N VAL A 154 -3.83 -10.47 -2.21
CA VAL A 154 -4.10 -10.24 -0.77
C VAL A 154 -5.51 -10.67 -0.43
N GLN A 155 -5.65 -11.80 0.25
CA GLN A 155 -6.90 -12.18 0.92
C GLN A 155 -6.84 -11.74 2.39
N MET A 156 -7.98 -11.39 3.00
CA MET A 156 -7.98 -10.93 4.38
C MET A 156 -7.68 -12.09 5.34
N GLY A 157 -6.43 -12.22 5.78
CA GLY A 157 -6.01 -13.23 6.76
C GLY A 157 -4.86 -14.13 6.33
N THR A 158 -4.51 -14.15 5.04
CA THR A 158 -3.35 -14.86 4.49
C THR A 158 -2.70 -14.01 3.40
N ALA A 159 -1.37 -13.90 3.41
CA ALA A 159 -0.62 -13.48 2.24
C ALA A 159 -0.32 -14.76 1.47
N ASP A 160 -1.27 -15.21 0.66
CA ASP A 160 -1.03 -16.35 -0.22
C ASP A 160 -0.25 -15.82 -1.42
N TRP A 161 1.05 -16.08 -1.41
CA TRP A 161 1.92 -15.84 -2.55
C TRP A 161 1.74 -17.01 -3.52
N ASP A 162 1.06 -16.77 -4.64
CA ASP A 162 1.13 -17.69 -5.76
C ASP A 162 2.53 -17.59 -6.37
N ILE A 163 3.43 -18.41 -5.82
CA ILE A 163 4.73 -18.66 -6.45
C ILE A 163 4.43 -19.58 -7.62
N VAL A 164 4.20 -18.98 -8.78
CA VAL A 164 4.21 -19.70 -10.04
C VAL A 164 5.67 -20.10 -10.31
N ALA A 165 6.07 -21.26 -9.77
CA ALA A 165 7.39 -21.87 -9.93
C ALA A 165 7.47 -22.73 -11.19
#